data_AF-A0A944Q773-F1
#
_entry.id   AF-A0A944Q773-F1
#
_cell.length_a   1.000
_cell.length_b   1.000
_cell.length_c   1.000
_cell.angle_alpha   90.00
_cell.angle_beta   90.00
_cell.angle_gamma   90.00
#
_symmetry.space_group_name_H-M   'P 1'
#
loop_
_entity.id
_entity.type
_entity.pdbx_description
1 polymer ?
#
loop_
_entity_poly.entity_id
_entity_poly.type
_entity_poly.pdbx_seq_one_letter_code
_entity_poly.pdbx_strand_id
1 'polypeptide(L)'
;RRARVALTTFADNSRHGSDWAAKIYNDARARKKRHPHAVRILARSWLRVMWACWRDGTCYDPAVHQANSKVNTIAEEPLAA
;
A
#
# COMPACT_ATOMS: atom_id res chain seq x y z
N ARG A 1 -6.48 13.80 -17.11
CA ARG A 1 -7.50 13.36 -16.12
C ARG A 1 -7.63 11.83 -15.94
N ARG A 2 -7.21 11.01 -16.92
CA ARG A 2 -7.42 9.54 -16.94
C ARG A 2 -6.64 8.76 -15.87
N ALA A 3 -5.37 9.11 -15.64
CA ALA A 3 -4.51 8.41 -14.67
C ALA A 3 -5.07 8.42 -13.23
N ARG A 4 -5.61 9.57 -12.78
CA ARG A 4 -6.21 9.69 -11.44
C ARG A 4 -7.39 8.74 -11.28
N VAL A 5 -8.27 8.68 -12.28
CA VAL A 5 -9.47 7.82 -12.25
C VAL A 5 -9.05 6.35 -12.21
N ALA A 6 -8.14 5.95 -13.10
CA ALA A 6 -7.62 4.58 -13.14
C ALA A 6 -7.04 4.16 -11.79
N LEU A 7 -6.21 5.01 -11.17
CA LEU A 7 -5.61 4.71 -9.87
C LEU A 7 -6.66 4.62 -8.75
N THR A 8 -7.64 5.51 -8.71
CA THR A 8 -8.70 5.45 -7.69
C THR A 8 -9.62 4.24 -7.88
N THR A 9 -9.92 3.86 -9.13
CA THR A 9 -10.70 2.65 -9.44
C THR A 9 -9.93 1.40 -9.05
N PHE A 10 -8.64 1.31 -9.39
CA PHE A 10 -7.78 0.21 -8.95
C PHE A 10 -7.75 0.13 -7.41
N ALA A 11 -7.51 1.26 -6.74
CA ALA A 11 -7.47 1.31 -5.28
C ALA A 11 -8.78 0.84 -4.64
N ASP A 12 -9.93 1.28 -5.15
CA ASP A 12 -11.22 0.87 -4.61
C ASP A 12 -11.49 -0.63 -4.80
N ASN A 13 -11.09 -1.22 -5.94
CA ASN A 13 -11.22 -2.67 -6.15
C ASN A 13 -10.22 -3.47 -5.29
N SER A 14 -8.99 -2.97 -5.12
CA SER A 14 -7.92 -3.68 -4.40
C SER A 14 -8.27 -4.01 -2.94
N ARG A 15 -9.14 -3.21 -2.30
CA ARG A 15 -9.54 -3.43 -0.90
C ARG A 15 -10.35 -4.71 -0.68
N HIS A 16 -10.83 -5.34 -1.75
CA HIS A 16 -11.59 -6.58 -1.68
C HIS A 16 -10.72 -7.83 -1.74
N GLY A 17 -9.49 -7.74 -2.27
CA GLY A 17 -8.58 -8.88 -2.43
C GLY A 17 -7.25 -8.75 -1.69
N SER A 18 -7.02 -7.62 -1.00
CA SER A 18 -5.81 -7.39 -0.22
C SER A 18 -6.18 -6.88 1.17
N ASP A 19 -5.86 -7.67 2.20
CA ASP A 19 -6.10 -7.33 3.61
C ASP A 19 -5.37 -6.04 4.01
N TRP A 20 -4.19 -5.81 3.44
CA TRP A 20 -3.45 -4.57 3.62
C TRP A 20 -4.21 -3.35 3.07
N ALA A 21 -4.76 -3.45 1.87
CA ALA A 21 -5.56 -2.39 1.27
C ALA A 21 -6.87 -2.16 2.05
N ALA A 22 -7.51 -3.25 2.50
CA ALA A 22 -8.71 -3.21 3.33
C ALA A 22 -8.43 -2.49 4.65
N LYS A 23 -7.31 -2.80 5.32
CA LYS A 23 -6.89 -2.15 6.56
C LYS A 23 -6.73 -0.64 6.39
N ILE A 24 -5.99 -0.19 5.38
CA ILE A 24 -5.78 1.25 5.14
C ILE A 24 -7.12 1.97 4.89
N TYR A 25 -8.01 1.35 4.10
CA TYR A 25 -9.33 1.90 3.85
C TYR A 25 -10.18 2.00 5.13
N ASN A 26 -10.21 0.91 5.91
CA ASN A 26 -10.99 0.83 7.15
C ASN A 26 -10.45 1.81 8.20
N ASP A 27 -9.13 1.93 8.36
CA ASP A 27 -8.50 2.91 9.25
C ASP A 27 -8.87 4.35 8.85
N ALA A 28 -8.94 4.65 7.54
CA ALA A 28 -9.39 5.95 7.06
C ALA A 28 -10.89 6.19 7.35
N ARG A 29 -11.74 5.17 7.21
CA ARG A 29 -13.17 5.24 7.54
C ARG A 29 -13.41 5.40 9.04
N ALA A 30 -12.63 4.70 9.88
CA ALA A 30 -12.65 4.84 11.34
C ALA A 30 -12.27 6.27 11.78
N ARG A 31 -11.34 6.91 11.07
CA ARG A 31 -11.01 8.34 11.23
C ARG A 31 -12.08 9.30 10.66
N LYS A 32 -13.30 8.82 10.42
CA LYS A 32 -14.46 9.56 9.89
C LYS A 32 -14.22 10.22 8.52
N LYS A 33 -13.27 9.73 7.71
CA LYS A 33 -13.08 10.25 6.35
C LYS A 33 -14.17 9.73 5.43
N ARG A 34 -14.70 10.58 4.55
CA ARG A 34 -15.69 10.19 3.51
C ARG A 34 -15.06 9.18 2.53
N HIS A 35 -15.88 8.32 1.93
CA HIS A 35 -15.42 7.27 1.02
C HIS A 35 -14.46 7.77 -0.09
N PRO A 36 -14.76 8.86 -0.85
CA PRO A 36 -13.83 9.35 -1.86
C PRO A 36 -12.48 9.82 -1.29
N HIS A 37 -12.44 10.23 -0.02
CA HIS A 37 -11.21 10.62 0.65
C HIS A 37 -10.42 9.39 1.13
N ALA A 38 -11.10 8.38 1.67
CA ALA A 38 -10.50 7.11 2.05
C ALA A 38 -9.85 6.40 0.85
N VAL A 39 -10.54 6.34 -0.31
CA VAL A 39 -10.00 5.78 -1.55
C VAL A 39 -8.75 6.54 -2.02
N ARG A 40 -8.70 7.87 -1.87
CA ARG A 40 -7.50 8.65 -2.23
C ARG A 40 -6.32 8.39 -1.31
N ILE A 41 -6.55 8.15 -0.03
CA ILE A 41 -5.49 7.73 0.92
C ILE A 41 -4.93 6.39 0.46
N LEU A 42 -5.79 5.41 0.17
CA LEU A 42 -5.38 4.10 -0.33
C LEU A 42 -4.64 4.19 -1.67
N ALA A 43 -5.14 4.98 -2.62
CA ALA A 43 -4.49 5.24 -3.90
C ALA A 43 -3.08 5.82 -3.75
N ARG A 44 -2.87 6.73 -2.79
CA ARG A 44 -1.54 7.27 -2.48
C ARG A 44 -0.61 6.19 -1.91
N SER A 45 -1.13 5.27 -1.10
CA SER A 45 -0.33 4.15 -0.59
C SER A 45 0.11 3.22 -1.72
N TRP A 46 -0.80 2.86 -2.64
CA TRP A 46 -0.47 2.07 -3.82
C TRP A 46 0.56 2.73 -4.74
N LEU A 47 0.48 4.06 -4.91
CA LEU A 47 1.46 4.79 -5.72
C LEU A 47 2.89 4.62 -5.18
N ARG A 48 3.05 4.61 -3.85
CA ARG A 48 4.37 4.39 -3.22
C ARG A 48 4.87 2.97 -3.43
N VAL A 49 3.97 1.99 -3.36
CA VAL A 49 4.29 0.58 -3.63
C VAL A 49 4.74 0.39 -5.07
N MET A 50 3.94 0.86 -6.04
CA MET A 50 4.29 0.77 -7.46
C MET A 50 5.63 1.44 -7.77
N TRP A 51 5.89 2.59 -7.15
CA TRP A 51 7.16 3.28 -7.31
C TRP A 51 8.34 2.50 -6.70
N ALA A 52 8.16 1.91 -5.52
CA ALA A 52 9.19 1.07 -4.90
C ALA A 52 9.49 -0.18 -5.76
N CYS A 53 8.45 -0.87 -6.22
CA CYS A 53 8.59 -2.01 -7.15
C CYS A 53 9.33 -1.63 -8.43
N TRP A 54 9.02 -0.44 -8.98
CA TRP A 54 9.69 0.05 -10.18
C TRP A 54 11.16 0.42 -9.92
N ARG A 55 11.46 1.05 -8.79
CA ARG A 55 12.82 1.46 -8.42
C ARG A 55 13.72 0.27 -8.09
N ASP A 56 13.18 -0.69 -7.34
CA ASP A 56 13.94 -1.81 -6.77
C ASP A 56 13.84 -3.07 -7.64
N GLY A 57 13.14 -3.00 -8.79
CA GLY A 57 12.95 -4.11 -9.73
C GLY A 57 12.21 -5.32 -9.15
N THR A 58 11.60 -5.17 -7.97
CA THR A 58 11.03 -6.28 -7.18
C THR A 58 9.51 -6.29 -7.29
N CYS A 59 8.92 -7.48 -7.41
CA CYS A 59 7.47 -7.63 -7.44
C CYS A 59 6.82 -7.29 -6.10
N TYR A 60 5.54 -6.91 -6.13
CA TYR A 60 4.75 -6.67 -4.93
C TYR A 60 4.62 -7.97 -4.11
N ASP A 61 5.08 -7.94 -2.87
CA ASP A 61 4.90 -9.03 -1.90
C ASP A 61 3.87 -8.61 -0.82
N PRO A 62 2.69 -9.25 -0.75
CA PRO A 62 1.69 -8.99 0.28
C PRO A 62 2.21 -9.13 1.71
N ALA A 63 3.19 -10.01 1.96
CA ALA A 63 3.75 -10.24 3.29
C ALA A 63 4.58 -9.04 3.78
N VAL A 64 5.38 -8.44 2.89
CA VAL A 64 6.21 -7.25 3.18
C VAL A 64 5.34 -6.05 3.57
N HIS A 65 4.14 -5.93 2.98
CA HIS A 65 3.28 -4.77 3.22
C HIS A 65 2.42 -4.87 4.48
N GLN A 66 2.18 -6.07 5.02
CA GLN A 66 1.58 -6.24 6.35
C GLN A 66 2.49 -5.67 7.46
N ALA A 67 3.80 -5.73 7.26
CA ALA A 67 4.80 -5.33 8.24
C ALA A 67 4.99 -3.81 8.40
N ASN A 68 4.47 -2.98 7.49
CA ASN A 68 4.68 -1.52 7.54
C ASN A 68 3.91 -0.78 8.66
N SER A 69 3.35 -1.53 9.62
CA SER A 69 2.95 -0.99 10.93
C SER A 69 4.13 -0.86 11.91
N LYS A 70 5.33 -1.36 11.60
CA LYS A 70 6.53 -1.19 12.44
C LYS A 70 7.82 -1.08 11.60
N VAL A 71 8.50 0.05 11.78
CA VAL A 71 9.96 0.32 11.78
C VAL A 71 10.84 -0.40 10.72
N ASN A 72 11.63 0.40 9.99
CA ASN A 72 12.83 -0.04 9.28
C ASN A 72 13.70 -0.92 10.18
N THR A 73 13.61 -2.24 10.04
CA THR A 73 14.67 -3.14 10.48
C THR A 73 15.52 -3.42 9.25
N ILE A 74 16.66 -2.75 9.20
CA ILE A 74 17.76 -3.10 8.31
C ILE A 74 18.15 -4.53 8.70
N ALA A 75 18.00 -5.48 7.78
CA ALA A 75 18.42 -6.86 8.00
C ALA A 75 19.96 -6.88 8.02
N GLU A 76 20.54 -7.31 9.14
CA GLU A 76 21.96 -7.65 9.24
C GLU A 76 22.28 -8.85 8.34
N GLU A 77 23.30 -8.71 7.49
CA GLU A 77 23.98 -9.84 6.88
C GLU A 77 24.72 -10.63 7.97
N PRO A 78 24.56 -11.96 8.07
CA PRO A 78 25.52 -12.77 8.80
C PRO A 78 26.77 -12.92 7.93
N LEU A 79 27.82 -12.17 8.29
CA LEU A 79 29.18 -12.42 7.80
C LEU A 79 29.59 -13.82 8.27
N ALA A 80 29.96 -14.66 7.31
CA ALA A 80 30.45 -16.02 7.52
C ALA A 80 31.60 -16.08 8.53
N ALA A 81 31.56 -17.11 9.40
CA ALA A 81 32.71 -17.74 10.03
C ALA A 81 32.38 -19.22 10.28
#